data_AF-Q5AXL9-F1
#
_entry.id   AF-Q5AXL9-F1
#
_cell.length_a   1.000
_cell.length_b   1.000
_cell.length_c   1.000
_cell.angle_alpha   90.00
_cell.angle_beta   90.00
_cell.angle_gamma   90.00
#
_symmetry.space_group_name_H-M   'P 1'
#
loop_
_entity.id
_entity.type
_entity.pdbx_description
1 polymer ?
#
loop_
_entity_poly.entity_id
_entity_poly.type
_entity_poly.pdbx_seq_one_letter_code
_entity_poly.pdbx_strand_id
1 'polypeptide(L)'
;MTPNGKLDRKALRTLPLPAAQPIRENRMKTKHPPLNVAEGELSRLWRQILGDVVGGASIQAETDFFAIGGSSLQLVRLQNALRERMGVEASLHDIYRLSSLGKMAALMCDERGRLESDAIDWSAETDIPHVQTVIETAAVSNVSDHQFEITGTLRQKKEVVLTGATGFLGSEILKGAIA
;
A
#
# COMPACT_ATOMS: atom_id res chain seq x y z
N MET A 1 -19.59 39.35 -17.22
CA MET A 1 -18.29 38.85 -17.72
C MET A 1 -17.61 40.00 -18.46
N THR A 2 -16.28 40.15 -18.38
CA THR A 2 -15.60 41.17 -19.20
C THR A 2 -15.54 40.74 -20.67
N PRO A 3 -15.36 41.68 -21.63
CA PRO A 3 -15.33 41.37 -23.06
C PRO A 3 -14.24 40.37 -23.47
N ASN A 4 -13.23 40.14 -22.61
CA ASN A 4 -12.11 39.21 -22.86
C ASN A 4 -12.31 37.81 -22.25
N GLY A 5 -13.53 37.41 -21.90
CA GLY A 5 -13.81 36.07 -21.38
C GLY A 5 -13.15 35.74 -20.03
N LYS A 6 -12.49 36.72 -19.40
CA LYS A 6 -11.89 36.58 -18.08
C LYS A 6 -12.90 36.87 -16.99
N LEU A 7 -12.86 36.01 -15.97
CA LEU A 7 -13.66 36.08 -14.76
C LEU A 7 -13.37 37.42 -14.05
N ASP A 8 -14.38 38.28 -13.97
CA ASP A 8 -14.24 39.59 -13.32
C ASP A 8 -14.25 39.40 -11.80
N ARG A 9 -13.06 39.35 -11.22
CA ARG A 9 -12.84 39.10 -9.80
C ARG A 9 -13.41 40.21 -8.91
N LYS A 10 -13.67 41.42 -9.45
CA LYS A 10 -14.36 42.50 -8.70
C LYS A 10 -15.87 42.25 -8.66
N ALA A 11 -16.47 41.91 -9.81
CA ALA A 11 -17.89 41.61 -9.90
C ALA A 11 -18.32 40.40 -9.04
N LEU A 12 -17.43 39.41 -8.90
CA LEU A 12 -17.66 38.26 -8.01
C LEU A 12 -17.74 38.63 -6.52
N ARG A 13 -16.97 39.64 -6.07
CA ARG A 13 -16.95 40.04 -4.66
C ARG A 13 -18.19 40.86 -4.26
N THR A 14 -18.86 41.45 -5.23
CA THR A 14 -20.11 42.20 -5.05
C THR A 14 -21.35 41.34 -5.22
N LEU A 15 -21.21 40.07 -5.61
CA LEU A 15 -22.36 39.18 -5.68
C LEU A 15 -22.89 38.92 -4.25
N PRO A 16 -24.21 39.06 -4.01
CA PRO A 16 -24.80 38.60 -2.77
C PRO A 16 -24.52 37.11 -2.62
N LEU A 17 -23.69 36.75 -1.64
CA LEU A 17 -23.60 35.36 -1.20
C LEU A 17 -24.99 34.96 -0.70
N PRO A 18 -25.51 33.79 -1.07
CA PRO A 18 -26.69 33.25 -0.40
C PRO A 18 -26.41 33.36 1.10
N ALA A 19 -27.32 34.00 1.84
CA ALA A 19 -27.22 34.08 3.29
C ALA A 19 -26.86 32.67 3.77
N ALA A 20 -25.76 32.53 4.51
CA ALA A 20 -25.31 31.25 4.99
C ALA A 20 -26.50 30.61 5.70
N GLN A 21 -27.20 29.71 5.00
CA GLN A 21 -28.15 28.85 5.65
C GLN A 21 -27.29 28.17 6.70
N PRO A 22 -27.71 28.15 7.99
CA PRO A 22 -27.02 27.31 8.94
C PRO A 22 -26.94 25.97 8.23
N ILE A 23 -25.72 25.54 7.92
CA ILE A 23 -25.49 24.20 7.41
C ILE A 23 -26.10 23.41 8.54
N ARG A 24 -27.33 22.91 8.33
CA ARG A 24 -27.88 21.88 9.17
C ARG A 24 -26.80 20.86 9.03
N GLU A 25 -26.01 20.70 10.08
CA GLU A 25 -25.17 19.56 10.24
C GLU A 25 -26.16 18.41 10.15
N ASN A 26 -26.36 17.95 8.93
CA ASN A 26 -26.71 16.59 8.64
C ASN A 26 -25.44 15.80 9.01
N ARG A 27 -25.04 15.89 10.29
CA ARG A 27 -24.72 14.73 11.08
C ARG A 27 -25.99 13.87 11.02
N MET A 28 -26.25 13.30 9.84
CA MET A 28 -26.54 11.89 9.77
C MET A 28 -25.46 11.31 10.66
N LYS A 29 -25.84 11.07 11.92
CA LYS A 29 -25.28 10.01 12.71
C LYS A 29 -25.58 8.78 11.86
N THR A 30 -24.79 8.58 10.81
CA THR A 30 -24.63 7.28 10.20
C THR A 30 -24.28 6.43 11.40
N LYS A 31 -25.27 5.65 11.83
CA LYS A 31 -25.18 4.86 13.03
C LYS A 31 -24.28 3.70 12.63
N HIS A 32 -22.98 3.98 12.50
CA HIS A 32 -22.02 2.96 12.14
C HIS A 32 -22.08 1.91 13.24
N PRO A 33 -22.07 0.63 12.87
CA PRO A 33 -22.00 -0.42 13.86
C PRO A 33 -20.81 -0.17 14.79
N PRO A 34 -20.93 -0.49 16.09
CA PRO A 34 -19.80 -0.37 16.99
C PRO A 34 -18.65 -1.22 16.45
N LEU A 35 -17.43 -0.70 16.60
CA LEU A 35 -16.23 -1.45 16.22
C LEU A 35 -16.19 -2.77 16.99
N ASN A 36 -15.81 -3.84 16.29
CA ASN A 36 -15.51 -5.10 16.94
C ASN A 36 -14.21 -4.99 17.78
N VAL A 37 -13.89 -6.03 18.56
CA VAL A 37 -12.73 -5.99 19.48
C VAL A 37 -11.42 -5.74 18.71
N ALA A 38 -11.19 -6.47 17.62
CA ALA A 38 -9.98 -6.36 16.80
C ALA A 38 -9.86 -5.00 16.11
N GLU A 39 -10.96 -4.48 15.56
CA GLU A 39 -11.06 -3.13 14.99
C GLU A 39 -10.79 -2.06 16.05
N GLY A 40 -11.30 -2.25 17.26
CA GLY A 40 -11.06 -1.35 18.39
C GLY A 40 -9.58 -1.28 18.76
N GLU A 41 -8.92 -2.42 18.87
CA GLU A 41 -7.47 -2.49 19.13
C GLU A 41 -6.66 -1.88 18.00
N LEU A 42 -6.96 -2.25 16.75
CA LEU A 42 -6.28 -1.71 15.58
C LEU A 42 -6.48 -0.19 15.44
N SER A 43 -7.68 0.32 15.76
CA SER A 43 -7.96 1.76 15.71
C SER A 43 -7.13 2.56 16.71
N ARG A 44 -6.85 2.01 17.89
CA ARG A 44 -5.95 2.63 18.89
C ARG A 44 -4.53 2.67 18.37
N LEU A 45 -4.10 1.59 17.73
CA LEU A 45 -2.76 1.47 17.17
C LEU A 45 -2.58 2.42 15.98
N TRP A 46 -3.59 2.58 15.12
CA TRP A 46 -3.63 3.60 14.07
C TRP A 46 -3.49 5.02 14.63
N ARG A 47 -4.23 5.36 15.70
CA ARG A 47 -4.10 6.68 16.35
C ARG A 47 -2.69 6.92 16.88
N GLN A 48 -2.04 5.90 17.44
CA GLN A 48 -0.67 6.02 17.93
C GLN A 48 0.33 6.29 16.79
N ILE A 49 0.12 5.71 15.61
CA ILE A 49 1.06 5.81 14.48
C ILE A 49 0.81 7.06 13.62
N LEU A 50 -0.46 7.40 13.39
CA LEU A 50 -0.85 8.55 12.59
C LEU A 50 -0.77 9.86 13.38
N GLY A 51 -0.83 9.79 14.72
CA GLY A 51 -0.71 10.95 15.61
C GLY A 51 -1.79 11.99 15.37
N ASP A 52 -1.41 13.27 15.51
CA ASP A 52 -2.32 14.42 15.42
C ASP A 52 -2.90 14.66 14.02
N VAL A 53 -2.37 13.98 12.98
CA VAL A 53 -2.83 14.10 11.58
C VAL A 53 -4.29 13.66 11.43
N VAL A 54 -4.77 12.76 12.31
CA VAL A 54 -6.15 12.27 12.28
C VAL A 54 -7.14 13.35 12.75
N GLY A 55 -6.70 14.41 13.45
CA GLY A 55 -7.53 15.60 13.72
C GLY A 55 -8.87 15.32 14.42
N GLY A 56 -8.96 14.23 15.20
CA GLY A 56 -10.22 13.80 15.83
C GLY A 56 -11.22 13.11 14.91
N ALA A 57 -10.83 12.75 13.68
CA ALA A 57 -11.66 11.97 12.77
C ALA A 57 -12.08 10.65 13.43
N SER A 58 -13.37 10.34 13.35
CA SER A 58 -13.91 9.08 13.87
C SER A 58 -13.47 7.94 12.96
N ILE A 59 -12.50 7.14 13.40
CA ILE A 59 -12.10 5.91 12.71
C ILE A 59 -13.25 4.89 12.81
N GLN A 60 -13.68 4.38 11.66
CA GLN A 60 -14.73 3.38 11.46
C GLN A 60 -14.17 2.18 10.69
N ALA A 61 -14.92 1.08 10.62
CA ALA A 61 -14.48 -0.14 9.91
C ALA A 61 -14.16 0.12 8.42
N GLU A 62 -14.88 1.03 7.77
CA GLU A 62 -14.68 1.40 6.37
C GLU A 62 -13.59 2.47 6.17
N THR A 63 -13.03 3.02 7.26
CA THR A 63 -12.01 4.06 7.16
C THR A 63 -10.75 3.50 6.53
N ASP A 64 -10.34 4.11 5.43
CA ASP A 64 -9.10 3.81 4.71
C ASP A 64 -7.90 4.51 5.36
N PHE A 65 -6.82 3.76 5.56
CA PHE A 65 -5.59 4.22 6.20
C PHE A 65 -4.94 5.41 5.48
N PHE A 66 -4.89 5.37 4.15
CA PHE A 66 -4.25 6.41 3.34
C PHE A 66 -5.15 7.65 3.24
N ALA A 67 -6.47 7.47 3.25
CA ALA A 67 -7.44 8.57 3.23
C ALA A 67 -7.37 9.47 4.47
N ILE A 68 -6.97 8.91 5.62
CA ILE A 68 -6.80 9.67 6.88
C ILE A 68 -5.36 10.18 7.10
N GLY A 69 -4.53 10.17 6.05
CA GLY A 69 -3.16 10.70 6.10
C GLY A 69 -2.07 9.67 6.36
N GLY A 70 -2.38 8.38 6.22
CA GLY A 70 -1.39 7.31 6.27
C GLY A 70 -0.43 7.35 5.08
N SER A 71 0.82 6.95 5.33
CA SER A 71 1.90 6.86 4.34
C SER A 71 2.59 5.49 4.40
N SER A 72 3.41 5.19 3.38
CA SER A 72 4.17 3.93 3.31
C SER A 72 5.08 3.72 4.52
N LEU A 73 5.74 4.78 5.02
CA LEU A 73 6.59 4.68 6.22
C LEU A 73 5.77 4.35 7.48
N GLN A 74 4.57 4.93 7.60
CA GLN A 74 3.66 4.61 8.70
C GLN A 74 3.10 3.18 8.57
N LEU A 75 2.91 2.68 7.35
CA LEU A 75 2.50 1.30 7.10
C LEU A 75 3.57 0.30 7.56
N VAL A 76 4.85 0.59 7.33
CA VAL A 76 5.96 -0.23 7.82
C VAL A 76 6.01 -0.22 9.36
N ARG A 77 5.81 0.96 9.98
CA ARG A 77 5.70 1.07 11.44
C ARG A 77 4.50 0.30 11.99
N LEU A 78 3.37 0.34 11.28
CA LEU A 78 2.17 -0.42 11.58
C LEU A 78 2.47 -1.90 11.57
N GLN A 79 3.03 -2.43 10.48
CA GLN A 79 3.42 -3.84 10.37
C GLN A 79 4.29 -4.32 11.54
N ASN A 80 5.34 -3.56 11.89
CA ASN A 80 6.20 -3.90 13.02
C ASN A 80 5.42 -3.91 14.36
N ALA A 81 4.56 -2.92 14.58
CA ALA A 81 3.75 -2.84 15.79
C ALA A 81 2.69 -3.96 15.87
N LEU A 82 2.14 -4.41 14.74
CA LEU A 82 1.23 -5.56 14.70
C LEU A 82 1.96 -6.85 15.10
N ARG A 83 3.17 -7.06 14.58
CA ARG A 83 4.00 -8.21 14.97
C ARG A 83 4.33 -8.18 16.46
N GLU A 84 4.80 -7.05 16.98
CA GLU A 84 5.25 -6.94 18.38
C GLU A 84 4.11 -7.00 19.40
N ARG A 85 2.95 -6.39 19.11
CA ARG A 85 1.86 -6.23 20.09
C ARG A 85 0.76 -7.26 19.95
N MET A 86 0.54 -7.77 18.74
CA MET A 86 -0.57 -8.65 18.41
C MET A 86 -0.08 -10.04 17.96
N GLY A 87 1.24 -10.23 17.77
CA GLY A 87 1.80 -11.49 17.27
C GLY A 87 1.43 -11.81 15.83
N VAL A 88 0.92 -10.83 15.08
CA VAL A 88 0.41 -11.05 13.72
C VAL A 88 1.52 -10.79 12.69
N GLU A 89 1.89 -11.82 11.94
CA GLU A 89 2.82 -11.71 10.82
C GLU A 89 2.08 -11.48 9.49
N ALA A 90 1.65 -10.24 9.25
CA ALA A 90 1.06 -9.86 7.98
C ALA A 90 2.12 -9.30 7.00
N SER A 91 2.01 -9.66 5.72
CA SER A 91 2.88 -9.09 4.68
C SER A 91 2.54 -7.61 4.45
N LEU A 92 3.55 -6.79 4.12
CA LEU A 92 3.33 -5.37 3.83
C LEU A 92 2.40 -5.18 2.63
N HIS A 93 2.46 -6.10 1.66
CA HIS A 93 1.58 -6.13 0.50
C HIS A 93 0.12 -6.29 0.90
N ASP A 94 -0.18 -7.20 1.84
CA ASP A 94 -1.57 -7.46 2.26
C ASP A 94 -2.13 -6.31 3.08
N ILE A 95 -1.32 -5.73 3.98
CA ILE A 95 -1.68 -4.53 4.73
C ILE A 95 -1.96 -3.37 3.76
N TYR A 96 -1.15 -3.20 2.71
CA TYR A 96 -1.37 -2.16 1.70
C TYR A 96 -2.67 -2.38 0.91
N ARG A 97 -2.92 -3.62 0.45
CA ARG A 97 -4.10 -3.99 -0.34
C ARG A 97 -5.39 -3.91 0.46
N LEU A 98 -5.34 -4.26 1.74
CA LEU A 98 -6.47 -4.28 2.66
C LEU A 98 -6.49 -3.03 3.54
N SER A 99 -6.35 -1.85 2.91
CA SER A 99 -6.11 -0.57 3.57
C SER A 99 -7.20 -0.05 4.52
N SER A 100 -8.39 -0.65 4.55
CA SER A 100 -9.47 -0.23 5.45
C SER A 100 -9.38 -0.95 6.80
N LEU A 101 -9.79 -0.27 7.89
CA LEU A 101 -9.69 -0.80 9.26
C LEU A 101 -10.29 -2.20 9.40
N GLY A 102 -11.52 -2.40 8.92
CA GLY A 102 -12.23 -3.69 9.02
C GLY A 102 -11.57 -4.80 8.21
N LYS A 103 -10.99 -4.46 7.03
CA LYS A 103 -10.29 -5.45 6.20
C LYS A 103 -8.94 -5.85 6.82
N MET A 104 -8.19 -4.88 7.36
CA MET A 104 -6.99 -5.18 8.13
C MET A 104 -7.33 -6.02 9.36
N ALA A 105 -8.36 -5.65 10.13
CA ALA A 105 -8.76 -6.41 11.32
C ALA A 105 -9.15 -7.86 10.98
N ALA A 106 -9.85 -8.07 9.87
CA ALA A 106 -10.19 -9.42 9.40
C ALA A 106 -8.93 -10.25 9.04
N LEU A 107 -7.97 -9.65 8.32
CA LEU A 107 -6.69 -10.28 8.02
C LEU A 107 -5.95 -10.69 9.30
N MET A 108 -5.96 -9.83 10.33
CA MET A 108 -5.32 -10.13 11.61
C MET A 108 -5.98 -11.29 12.35
N CYS A 109 -7.30 -11.39 12.31
CA CYS A 109 -8.02 -12.49 12.91
C CYS A 109 -7.71 -13.83 12.21
N ASP A 110 -7.59 -13.82 10.88
CA ASP A 110 -7.24 -15.01 10.09
C ASP A 110 -5.83 -15.51 10.45
N GLU A 111 -4.84 -14.62 10.46
CA GLU A 111 -3.45 -14.94 10.84
C GLU A 111 -3.32 -15.40 12.29
N ARG A 112 -4.10 -14.82 13.21
CA ARG A 112 -4.14 -15.27 14.61
C ARG A 112 -4.76 -16.66 14.74
N GLY A 113 -5.80 -16.95 13.97
CA GLY A 113 -6.41 -18.28 13.90
C GLY A 113 -5.45 -19.33 13.33
N ARG A 114 -4.59 -18.96 12.37
CA ARG A 114 -3.53 -19.83 11.85
C ARG A 114 -2.49 -20.19 12.92
N LEU A 115 -1.98 -19.21 13.66
CA LEU A 115 -1.01 -19.45 14.74
C LEU A 115 -1.58 -20.30 15.87
N GLU A 116 -2.89 -20.19 16.16
CA GLU A 116 -3.56 -21.08 17.11
C GLU A 116 -3.80 -22.49 16.55
N SER A 117 -3.91 -22.63 15.21
CA SER A 117 -4.05 -23.92 14.52
C SER A 117 -2.72 -24.64 14.26
N ASP A 118 -1.59 -23.93 14.32
CA ASP A 118 -0.22 -24.49 14.34
C ASP A 118 0.11 -25.18 15.68
N ALA A 119 -0.90 -25.71 16.37
CA ALA A 119 -0.71 -26.70 17.40
C ALA A 119 0.03 -27.89 16.77
N ILE A 120 1.36 -27.91 16.98
CA ILE A 120 2.29 -28.87 16.40
C ILE A 120 1.70 -30.27 16.47
N ASP A 121 1.40 -30.85 15.30
CA ASP A 121 1.08 -32.26 15.19
C ASP A 121 2.38 -33.04 15.42
N TRP A 122 2.68 -33.27 16.70
CA TRP A 122 3.85 -34.04 17.12
C TRP A 122 3.90 -35.41 16.46
N SER A 123 2.76 -35.97 16.03
CA SER A 123 2.71 -37.27 15.35
C SER A 123 3.19 -37.20 13.91
N ALA A 124 2.86 -36.13 13.17
CA ALA A 124 3.32 -35.92 11.80
C ALA A 124 4.78 -35.45 11.74
N GLU A 125 5.26 -34.68 12.72
CA GLU A 125 6.63 -34.15 12.74
C GLU A 125 7.68 -35.21 13.13
N THR A 126 7.31 -36.18 13.98
CA THR A 126 8.20 -37.30 14.34
C THR A 126 8.20 -38.44 13.32
N ASP A 127 7.35 -38.36 12.31
CA ASP A 127 7.36 -39.31 11.21
C ASP A 127 8.60 -39.05 10.34
N ILE A 128 9.50 -40.03 10.28
CA ILE A 128 10.71 -39.94 9.47
C ILE A 128 10.30 -40.17 8.00
N PRO A 129 10.42 -39.18 7.11
CA PRO A 129 10.09 -39.39 5.71
C PRO A 129 11.01 -40.46 5.12
N HIS A 130 10.43 -41.43 4.43
CA HIS A 130 11.18 -42.48 3.74
C HIS A 130 12.02 -41.83 2.62
N VAL A 131 13.31 -41.60 2.88
CA VAL A 131 14.20 -40.90 1.95
C VAL A 131 14.49 -41.80 0.75
N GLN A 132 13.79 -41.55 -0.35
CA GLN A 132 14.21 -41.96 -1.68
C GLN A 132 14.24 -40.74 -2.61
N THR A 133 15.48 -40.34 -2.95
CA THR A 133 15.84 -39.76 -4.25
C THR A 133 15.56 -38.25 -4.48
N VAL A 134 16.39 -37.37 -3.90
CA VAL A 134 16.48 -35.94 -4.32
C VAL A 134 17.81 -35.61 -5.01
N ILE A 135 18.71 -36.58 -5.20
CA ILE A 135 20.02 -36.32 -5.86
C ILE A 135 19.89 -36.11 -7.40
N GLU A 136 18.73 -36.33 -8.03
CA GLU A 136 18.60 -36.27 -9.50
C GLU A 136 18.28 -34.88 -10.11
N THR A 137 17.95 -33.85 -9.32
CA THR A 137 17.56 -32.54 -9.90
C THR A 137 18.76 -31.62 -10.22
N ALA A 138 19.99 -32.00 -9.86
CA ALA A 138 21.19 -31.24 -10.23
C ALA A 138 21.65 -31.46 -11.69
N ALA A 139 21.01 -32.36 -12.45
CA ALA A 139 21.51 -32.82 -13.74
C ALA A 139 20.76 -32.29 -15.00
N VAL A 140 19.69 -31.49 -14.89
CA VAL A 140 18.87 -31.15 -16.08
C VAL A 140 18.41 -29.69 -16.15
N SER A 141 19.33 -28.73 -16.01
CA SER A 141 19.09 -27.37 -16.54
C SER A 141 20.40 -26.70 -16.97
N ASN A 142 21.10 -27.36 -17.89
CA ASN A 142 21.86 -26.65 -18.92
C ASN A 142 20.85 -25.90 -19.80
N VAL A 143 20.74 -24.59 -19.60
CA VAL A 143 20.24 -23.66 -20.63
C VAL A 143 21.22 -22.50 -20.72
N SER A 144 22.28 -22.80 -21.48
CA SER A 144 22.92 -21.98 -22.51
C SER A 144 23.21 -20.50 -22.22
N ASP A 145 24.51 -20.20 -22.18
CA ASP A 145 25.13 -18.99 -22.69
C ASP A 145 24.36 -18.42 -23.90
N HIS A 146 23.49 -17.44 -23.67
CA HIS A 146 23.15 -16.47 -24.70
C HIS A 146 24.22 -15.39 -24.67
N GLN A 147 25.37 -15.70 -25.28
CA GLN A 147 26.24 -14.68 -25.82
C GLN A 147 25.40 -13.88 -26.82
N PHE A 148 25.01 -12.67 -26.43
CA PHE A 148 24.51 -11.68 -27.39
C PHE A 148 25.67 -11.36 -28.33
N GLU A 149 25.74 -12.09 -29.44
CA GLU A 149 26.50 -11.66 -30.61
C GLU A 149 25.88 -10.35 -31.09
N ILE A 150 26.53 -9.22 -30.76
CA ILE A 150 26.26 -7.95 -31.43
C ILE A 150 26.89 -8.03 -32.83
N THR A 151 26.36 -8.90 -33.67
CA THR A 151 26.70 -9.00 -35.09
C THR A 151 25.76 -8.07 -35.84
N GLY A 152 26.14 -6.79 -35.91
CA GLY A 152 25.34 -5.81 -36.63
C GLY A 152 25.96 -4.43 -36.63
N THR A 153 26.66 -4.09 -37.72
CA THR A 153 26.94 -2.72 -38.11
C THR A 153 25.63 -1.96 -38.32
N LEU A 154 25.05 -1.40 -37.26
CA LEU A 154 23.92 -0.49 -37.35
C LEU A 154 24.36 0.90 -36.90
N ARG A 155 25.17 1.53 -37.75
CA ARG A 155 25.38 2.99 -37.71
C ARG A 155 24.19 3.71 -38.36
N GLN A 156 22.98 3.36 -37.97
CA GLN A 156 21.77 4.11 -38.32
C GLN A 156 21.38 4.96 -37.13
N LYS A 157 21.20 6.26 -37.38
CA LYS A 157 20.74 7.23 -36.39
C LYS A 157 19.32 6.84 -35.96
N LYS A 158 19.18 6.30 -34.75
CA LYS A 158 17.88 5.95 -34.15
C LYS A 158 17.47 7.06 -33.20
N GLU A 159 16.24 7.56 -33.34
CA GLU A 159 15.64 8.47 -32.36
C GLU A 159 14.97 7.63 -31.26
N VAL A 160 15.30 7.93 -30.00
CA VAL A 160 14.81 7.21 -28.82
C VAL A 160 14.06 8.19 -27.92
N VAL A 161 12.83 7.84 -27.55
CA VAL A 161 12.05 8.59 -26.56
C VAL A 161 12.27 7.95 -25.19
N LEU A 162 12.92 8.66 -24.28
CA LEU A 162 13.19 8.21 -22.92
C LEU A 162 12.13 8.74 -21.95
N THR A 163 11.39 7.84 -21.29
CA THR A 163 10.50 8.19 -20.18
C THR A 163 11.25 8.06 -18.86
N GLY A 164 10.97 8.94 -17.89
CA GLY A 164 11.69 8.95 -16.62
C GLY A 164 13.15 9.44 -16.73
N ALA A 165 13.45 10.33 -17.68
CA ALA A 165 14.78 10.90 -17.89
C ALA A 165 15.40 11.57 -16.64
N THR A 166 14.57 11.99 -15.67
CA THR A 166 15.01 12.56 -14.39
C THR A 166 15.26 11.52 -13.29
N GLY A 167 14.88 10.26 -13.52
CA GLY A 167 15.15 9.16 -12.59
C GLY A 167 16.62 8.73 -12.65
N PHE A 168 17.03 7.93 -11.67
CA PHE A 168 18.41 7.44 -11.56
C PHE A 168 18.87 6.78 -12.87
N LEU A 169 18.12 5.79 -13.35
CA LEU A 169 18.43 5.06 -14.58
C LEU A 169 18.36 5.97 -15.83
N GLY A 170 17.38 6.88 -15.89
CA GLY A 170 17.21 7.79 -17.04
C GLY A 170 18.40 8.74 -17.22
N SER A 171 18.94 9.25 -16.11
CA SER A 171 20.11 10.14 -16.16
C SER A 171 21.40 9.42 -16.57
N GLU A 172 21.60 8.18 -16.15
CA GLU A 172 22.75 7.37 -16.56
C GLU A 172 22.66 6.95 -18.04
N ILE A 173 21.46 6.60 -18.52
CA ILE A 173 21.25 6.29 -19.94
C ILE A 173 21.56 7.51 -20.82
N LEU A 174 21.13 8.72 -20.42
CA LEU A 174 21.44 9.95 -21.15
C LEU A 174 22.95 10.25 -21.20
N LYS A 175 23.66 10.07 -20.08
CA LYS A 175 25.13 10.24 -20.04
C LYS A 175 25.84 9.29 -20.99
N GLY A 176 25.43 8.02 -21.02
CA GLY A 176 26.01 7.01 -21.92
C GLY A 176 25.64 7.18 -23.40
N ALA A 177 24.51 7.85 -23.70
CA ALA A 177 24.06 8.08 -25.08
C ALA A 177 24.63 9.37 -25.72
N ILE A 178 25.14 10.30 -24.91
CA ILE A 178 25.68 11.59 -25.36
C ILE A 178 27.23 11.58 -25.41
N ALA A 179 27.88 10.61 -24.75
CA ALA A 179 29.34 10.40 -24.78
C ALA A 179 29.80 9.72 -26.09
#